data_AF-R0GY51-F1
#
_entry.id   AF-R0GY51-F1
#
_cell.length_a   1.000
_cell.length_b   1.000
_cell.length_c   1.000
_cell.angle_alpha   90.00
_cell.angle_beta   90.00
_cell.angle_gamma   90.00
#
_symmetry.space_group_name_H-M   'P 1'
#
loop_
_entity.id
_entity.type
_entity.pdbx_description
1 polymer ?
#
loop_
_entity_poly.entity_id
_entity_poly.type
_entity_poly.pdbx_seq_one_letter_code
_entity_poly.pdbx_strand_id
1 'polypeptide(L)'
;MFLKSSPLAALAMIDEGELDWKIVAISLDDPKAHLVNDFEDVEKHFPGTLTAIRDWFRDYKIPDGKPANRFGLGDKPANKEYALKIIHETNESWAKLVKRSVDAGDLSLF
;
A
#
# COMPACT_ATOMS: atom_id res chain seq x y z
N MET A 1 -17.17 -12.24 3.96
CA MET A 1 -17.16 -11.25 5.07
C MET A 1 -16.18 -10.16 4.67
N PHE A 2 -16.59 -8.89 4.69
CA PHE A 2 -15.70 -7.75 4.40
C PHE A 2 -15.24 -7.12 5.70
N LEU A 3 -13.96 -6.74 5.77
CA LEU A 3 -13.34 -6.05 6.90
C LEU A 3 -13.32 -4.54 6.63
N LYS A 4 -13.63 -3.72 7.62
CA LYS A 4 -13.39 -2.27 7.56
C LYS A 4 -12.01 -1.97 8.13
N SER A 5 -11.24 -1.12 7.46
CA SER A 5 -9.89 -0.75 7.87
C SER A 5 -9.62 0.74 7.69
N SER A 6 -8.71 1.29 8.51
CA SER A 6 -8.16 2.64 8.31
C SER A 6 -6.77 2.55 7.68
N PRO A 7 -6.52 3.22 6.54
CA PRO A 7 -5.16 3.42 6.03
C PRO A 7 -4.31 4.23 7.01
N LEU A 8 -3.03 3.91 7.08
CA LEU A 8 -2.06 4.50 7.99
C LEU A 8 -0.78 4.95 7.27
N ALA A 9 -0.35 4.23 6.25
CA ALA A 9 0.84 4.56 5.47
C ALA A 9 0.78 3.98 4.06
N ALA A 10 1.66 4.45 3.19
CA ALA A 10 1.91 3.86 1.87
C ALA A 10 3.42 3.63 1.65
N LEU A 11 3.78 2.48 1.09
CA LEU A 11 5.13 2.20 0.59
C LEU A 11 5.11 2.16 -0.94
N ALA A 12 6.04 2.88 -1.56
CA ALA A 12 6.19 2.95 -3.01
C ALA A 12 7.14 1.84 -3.50
N MET A 13 6.69 0.59 -3.59
CA MET A 13 7.57 -0.49 -4.09
C MET A 13 7.74 -0.35 -5.60
N ILE A 14 8.94 -0.59 -6.10
CA ILE A 14 9.23 -0.70 -7.53
C ILE A 14 9.40 -2.17 -7.87
N ASP A 15 8.38 -2.75 -8.49
CA ASP A 15 8.37 -4.15 -8.89
C ASP A 15 8.61 -4.27 -10.40
N GLU A 16 9.73 -4.87 -10.79
CA GLU A 16 10.08 -5.13 -12.20
C GLU A 16 9.95 -3.90 -13.14
N GLY A 17 10.15 -2.69 -12.59
CA GLY A 17 10.10 -1.43 -13.32
C GLY A 17 8.78 -0.65 -13.16
N GLU A 18 7.78 -1.26 -12.51
CA GLU A 18 6.47 -0.66 -12.28
C GLU A 18 6.31 -0.20 -10.83
N LEU A 19 5.49 0.83 -10.63
CA LEU A 19 5.15 1.32 -9.30
C LEU A 19 4.01 0.49 -8.71
N ASP A 20 4.31 -0.18 -7.60
CA ASP A 20 3.38 -1.06 -6.87
C ASP A 20 3.20 -0.52 -5.43
N TRP A 21 2.09 0.17 -5.21
CA TRP A 21 1.78 0.76 -3.90
C TRP A 21 1.36 -0.30 -2.89
N LYS A 22 2.03 -0.32 -1.73
CA LYS A 22 1.61 -1.11 -0.57
C LYS A 22 0.96 -0.20 0.46
N ILE A 23 -0.37 -0.26 0.55
CA ILE A 23 -1.13 0.44 1.61
C ILE A 23 -1.04 -0.36 2.90
N VAL A 24 -0.56 0.27 3.97
CA VAL A 24 -0.59 -0.29 5.32
C VAL A 24 -1.83 0.25 6.02
N ALA A 25 -2.63 -0.65 6.59
CA ALA A 25 -3.89 -0.32 7.25
C ALA A 25 -4.11 -1.18 8.50
N ILE A 26 -4.92 -0.68 9.42
CA ILE A 26 -5.38 -1.40 10.61
C ILE A 26 -6.87 -1.70 10.53
N SER A 27 -7.28 -2.87 10.99
CA SER A 27 -8.71 -3.20 11.14
C SER A 27 -9.38 -2.24 12.11
N LEU A 28 -10.60 -1.79 11.80
CA LEU A 28 -11.37 -0.97 12.75
C LEU A 28 -11.86 -1.78 13.96
N ASP A 29 -11.88 -3.11 13.85
CA ASP A 29 -12.22 -4.01 14.96
C ASP A 29 -10.99 -4.36 15.84
N ASP A 30 -9.79 -3.90 15.48
CA ASP A 30 -8.60 -4.12 16.29
C ASP A 30 -8.69 -3.30 17.60
N PRO A 31 -8.46 -3.91 18.78
CA PRO A 31 -8.50 -3.19 20.06
C PRO A 31 -7.55 -1.98 20.12
N LYS A 32 -6.47 -1.97 19.34
CA LYS A 32 -5.49 -0.88 19.26
C LYS A 32 -5.76 0.10 18.13
N ALA A 33 -6.81 -0.07 17.32
CA ALA A 33 -7.13 0.83 16.21
C ALA A 33 -7.21 2.30 16.65
N HIS A 34 -7.78 2.56 17.82
CA HIS A 34 -7.91 3.91 18.38
C HIS A 34 -6.57 4.56 18.77
N LEU A 35 -5.49 3.79 18.90
CA LEU A 35 -4.16 4.28 19.24
C LEU A 35 -3.35 4.72 18.02
N VAL A 36 -3.82 4.43 16.81
CA VAL A 36 -3.00 4.46 15.60
C VAL A 36 -3.73 5.22 14.51
N ASN A 37 -3.29 6.46 14.24
CA ASN A 37 -3.94 7.33 13.27
C ASN A 37 -3.05 7.69 12.09
N ASP A 38 -1.73 7.57 12.22
CA ASP A 38 -0.74 7.79 11.15
C ASP A 38 0.45 6.83 11.30
N PHE A 39 1.41 6.89 10.38
CA PHE A 39 2.54 5.97 10.34
C PHE A 39 3.46 6.08 11.57
N GLU A 40 3.58 7.26 12.18
CA GLU A 40 4.39 7.44 13.40
C GLU A 40 3.80 6.69 14.59
N ASP A 41 2.46 6.61 14.68
CA ASP A 41 1.80 5.84 15.73
C ASP A 41 2.03 4.33 15.55
N VAL A 42 2.19 3.87 14.30
CA VAL A 42 2.56 2.47 14.02
C VAL A 42 3.90 2.16 14.66
N GLU A 43 4.93 2.98 14.44
CA GLU A 43 6.24 2.74 15.06
C GLU A 43 6.22 2.92 16.58
N LYS A 44 5.35 3.76 17.11
CA LYS A 44 5.18 3.94 18.56
C LYS A 44 4.51 2.74 19.24
N HIS A 45 3.45 2.19 18.64
CA HIS A 45 2.62 1.14 19.24
C HIS A 45 2.94 -0.28 18.74
N PHE A 46 3.64 -0.37 17.61
CA PHE A 46 4.12 -1.59 16.94
C PHE A 46 5.55 -1.38 16.38
N PRO A 47 6.54 -1.14 17.25
CA PRO A 47 7.89 -0.76 16.83
C PRO A 47 8.52 -1.79 15.88
N GLY A 48 9.11 -1.29 14.79
CA GLY A 48 9.78 -2.09 13.76
C GLY A 48 8.85 -2.69 12.70
N THR A 49 7.53 -2.49 12.80
CA THR A 49 6.56 -3.12 11.89
C THR A 49 6.67 -2.60 10.47
N LEU A 50 6.79 -1.28 10.25
CA LEU A 50 6.89 -0.74 8.89
C LEU A 50 8.23 -1.16 8.25
N THR A 51 9.29 -1.22 9.05
CA THR A 51 10.60 -1.73 8.61
C THR A 51 10.51 -3.20 8.19
N ALA A 52 9.86 -4.04 9.00
CA ALA A 52 9.69 -5.47 8.70
C ALA A 52 8.85 -5.69 7.43
N ILE A 53 7.77 -4.93 7.25
CA ILE A 53 6.94 -5.00 6.03
C ILE A 53 7.77 -4.61 4.79
N ARG A 54 8.52 -3.50 4.87
CA ARG A 54 9.38 -3.06 3.77
C ARG A 54 10.44 -4.11 3.44
N ASP A 55 11.12 -4.64 4.44
CA ASP A 55 12.19 -5.62 4.25
C ASP A 55 11.65 -6.93 3.69
N TRP A 56 10.46 -7.36 4.10
CA TRP A 56 9.79 -8.52 3.50
C TRP A 56 9.54 -8.29 2.00
N PHE A 57 8.94 -7.15 1.64
CA PHE A 57 8.69 -6.81 0.24
C PHE A 57 9.96 -6.56 -0.58
N ARG A 58 11.05 -6.13 0.06
CA ARG A 58 12.38 -6.04 -0.57
C ARG A 58 12.89 -7.42 -0.96
N ASP A 59 12.80 -8.39 -0.05
CA ASP A 59 13.57 -9.64 -0.16
C ASP A 59 12.76 -10.85 -0.63
N TYR A 60 11.42 -10.79 -0.65
CA TYR A 60 10.58 -12.00 -0.84
C TYR A 60 10.83 -12.76 -2.15
N LYS A 61 11.34 -12.09 -3.20
CA LYS A 61 11.65 -12.72 -4.50
C LYS A 61 13.10 -13.22 -4.61
N ILE A 62 13.96 -12.94 -3.63
CA ILE A 62 15.36 -13.39 -3.63
C ILE A 62 15.47 -14.93 -3.67
N PRO A 63 14.67 -15.70 -2.91
CA PRO A 63 14.68 -17.16 -3.00
C PRO A 63 14.33 -17.71 -4.39
N ASP A 64 13.57 -16.94 -5.18
CA ASP A 64 13.20 -17.29 -6.56
C ASP A 64 14.29 -16.88 -7.59
N GLY A 65 15.46 -16.41 -7.13
CA GLY A 65 16.57 -15.98 -7.97
C GLY A 65 16.41 -14.57 -8.57
N LYS A 66 15.41 -13.81 -8.14
CA LYS A 66 15.21 -12.41 -8.56
C LYS A 66 15.98 -11.44 -7.66
N PRO A 67 16.36 -10.25 -8.15
CA PRO A 67 16.97 -9.23 -7.30
C PRO A 67 15.99 -8.70 -6.25
N ALA A 68 16.52 -8.07 -5.21
CA ALA A 68 15.74 -7.33 -4.23
C ALA A 68 14.93 -6.20 -4.90
N ASN A 69 13.67 -6.02 -4.48
CA ASN A 69 12.85 -4.89 -4.93
C ASN A 69 13.41 -3.58 -4.36
N ARG A 70 13.17 -2.48 -5.09
CA ARG A 70 13.54 -1.13 -4.64
C ARG A 70 12.30 -0.38 -4.17
N PHE A 71 12.49 0.72 -3.45
CA PHE A 71 11.40 1.60 -3.07
C PHE A 71 11.63 3.03 -3.56
N GLY A 72 10.54 3.71 -3.90
CA GLY A 72 10.51 5.14 -4.12
C GLY A 72 10.49 5.93 -2.80
N LEU A 73 10.35 7.25 -2.90
CA LEU A 73 10.22 8.15 -1.74
C LEU A 73 11.36 8.03 -0.71
N GLY A 74 12.56 7.62 -1.16
CA GLY A 74 13.73 7.46 -0.30
C GLY A 74 13.61 6.30 0.69
N ASP A 75 12.94 5.21 0.30
CA ASP A 75 12.72 3.99 1.09
C ASP A 75 11.95 4.21 2.40
N LYS A 76 11.17 5.30 2.46
CA LYS A 76 10.37 5.70 3.63
C LYS A 76 8.88 5.52 3.38
N PRO A 77 8.10 5.17 4.43
CA PRO A 77 6.66 5.23 4.36
C PRO A 77 6.19 6.67 4.13
N ALA A 78 5.21 6.83 3.24
CA ALA A 78 4.41 8.02 3.16
C ALA A 78 3.28 7.96 4.20
N ASN A 79 2.87 9.13 4.71
CA ASN A 79 1.84 9.24 5.74
C ASN A 79 0.44 8.86 5.24
N LYS A 80 -0.51 8.84 6.19
CA LYS A 80 -1.92 8.52 5.90
C LYS A 80 -2.55 9.42 4.85
N GLU A 81 -2.28 10.72 4.88
CA GLU A 81 -2.84 11.66 3.91
C GLU A 81 -2.41 11.29 2.47
N TYR A 82 -1.12 11.01 2.29
CA TYR A 82 -0.59 10.57 1.00
C TYR A 82 -1.19 9.23 0.58
N ALA A 83 -1.32 8.27 1.51
CA ALA A 83 -1.95 6.98 1.24
C ALA A 83 -3.41 7.15 0.77
N LEU A 84 -4.19 8.01 1.43
CA LEU A 84 -5.57 8.32 1.04
C LEU A 84 -5.64 8.97 -0.34
N LYS A 85 -4.69 9.86 -0.68
CA LYS A 85 -4.59 10.45 -2.01
C LYS A 85 -4.39 9.36 -3.09
N ILE A 86 -3.46 8.43 -2.88
CA ILE A 86 -3.23 7.31 -3.82
C ILE A 86 -4.48 6.44 -3.97
N ILE A 87 -5.16 6.12 -2.86
CA ILE A 87 -6.43 5.37 -2.90
C ILE A 87 -7.48 6.12 -3.73
N HIS A 88 -7.58 7.44 -3.55
CA HIS A 88 -8.51 8.25 -4.32
C HIS A 88 -8.18 8.26 -5.82
N GLU A 89 -6.93 8.51 -6.20
CA GLU A 89 -6.48 8.54 -7.60
C GLU A 89 -6.69 7.18 -8.31
N THR A 90 -6.41 6.08 -7.62
CA THR A 90 -6.63 4.72 -8.15
C THR A 90 -8.11 4.38 -8.25
N ASN A 91 -8.94 4.82 -7.30
CA ASN A 91 -10.39 4.71 -7.39
C ASN A 91 -10.98 5.56 -8.53
N GLU A 92 -10.45 6.76 -8.80
CA GLU A 92 -10.86 7.57 -9.96
C GLU A 92 -10.49 6.87 -11.28
N SER A 93 -9.31 6.26 -11.34
CA SER A 93 -8.87 5.48 -12.50
C SER A 93 -9.79 4.29 -12.74
N TRP A 94 -10.11 3.55 -11.67
CA TRP A 94 -11.11 2.47 -11.71
C TRP A 94 -12.49 2.96 -12.11
N ALA A 95 -12.96 4.09 -11.58
CA ALA A 95 -14.27 4.65 -11.89
C ALA A 95 -14.38 5.03 -13.38
N LYS A 96 -13.31 5.56 -13.98
CA LYS A 96 -13.24 5.82 -15.43
C LYS A 96 -13.28 4.52 -16.23
N LEU A 97 -12.53 3.50 -15.79
CA LEU A 97 -12.48 2.18 -16.42
C LEU A 97 -13.87 1.52 -16.46
N VAL A 98 -14.56 1.41 -15.32
CA VAL A 98 -15.87 0.73 -15.25
C VAL A 98 -17.00 1.52 -15.95
N LYS A 99 -16.86 2.85 -16.04
CA LYS A 99 -17.77 3.70 -16.84
C LYS A 99 -17.47 3.63 -18.33
N ARG A 100 -16.43 2.89 -18.75
CA ARG A 100 -15.95 2.80 -20.15
C ARG A 100 -15.60 4.16 -20.74
N SER A 101 -15.13 5.09 -19.91
CA SER A 101 -14.66 6.40 -20.36
C SER A 101 -13.16 6.41 -20.72
N VAL A 102 -12.48 5.28 -20.57
CA VAL A 102 -11.11 5.00 -21.00
C VAL A 102 -11.07 3.60 -21.62
N ASP A 103 -10.06 3.34 -22.45
CA ASP A 103 -9.83 2.01 -23.02
C ASP A 103 -9.49 1.00 -21.91
N ALA A 104 -10.08 -0.20 -21.97
CA ALA A 104 -9.89 -1.23 -20.96
C ALA A 104 -8.60 -2.04 -21.16
N GLY A 105 -7.94 -1.91 -22.32
CA GLY A 105 -6.89 -2.80 -22.76
C GLY A 105 -7.34 -4.25 -22.67
N ASP A 106 -6.52 -5.07 -22.04
CA ASP A 106 -6.79 -6.49 -21.83
C ASP A 106 -7.63 -6.79 -20.56
N LEU A 107 -8.12 -5.76 -19.85
CA LEU A 107 -8.90 -5.93 -18.63
C LEU A 107 -10.33 -6.41 -18.94
N SER A 108 -10.73 -7.54 -18.37
CA SER A 108 -12.12 -7.99 -18.37
C SER A 108 -12.96 -7.07 -17.49
N LEU A 109 -13.99 -6.46 -18.08
CA LEU A 109 -14.95 -5.65 -17.33
C LEU A 109 -16.18 -6.45 -16.88
N PHE A 110 -16.54 -7.51 -17.62
CA PHE A 110 -17.51 -8.57 -17.32
C PHE A 110 -17.26 -9.76 -18.25
#